data_AF-A0A6N2LCK6-F1
#
_entry.id   AF-A0A6N2LCK6-F1
#
_cell.length_a   1.000
_cell.length_b   1.000
_cell.length_c   1.000
_cell.angle_alpha   90.00
_cell.angle_beta   90.00
_cell.angle_gamma   90.00
#
_symmetry.space_group_name_H-M   'P 1'
#
loop_
_entity.id
_entity.type
_entity.pdbx_description
1 polymer ?
#
loop_
_entity_poly.entity_id
_entity_poly.type
_entity_poly.pdbx_seq_one_letter_code
_entity_poly.pdbx_strand_id
1 'polypeptide(L)'
;MENKTSSKPHVVLLASIGMGHLIPILELGKRLSTHHNFNVTIFVVASQSSAAESQILHSAMTENLCEIVELPPVHDAAVFTQICVIMRAIKPALRSAISGLSFRPAALIVDLFGSEAMMVADEFEMPKYVFFPSNAWFLALTIYIPTLDKVVQGEYVDQKEPLKIPGCKASTEDVVDPW
;
A
#
# COMPACT_ATOMS: atom_id res chain seq x y z
N MET A 1 39.98 4.94 16.29
CA MET A 1 38.60 5.41 16.11
C MET A 1 38.11 4.86 14.78
N GLU A 2 37.30 3.82 14.80
CA GLU A 2 36.72 3.24 13.59
C GLU A 2 35.68 4.21 13.03
N ASN A 3 35.87 4.64 11.78
CA ASN A 3 34.85 5.33 11.01
C ASN A 3 33.71 4.33 10.77
N LYS A 4 32.68 4.35 11.62
CA LYS A 4 31.40 3.73 11.31
C LYS A 4 30.81 4.50 10.13
N THR A 5 31.01 4.00 8.91
CA THR A 5 30.18 4.38 7.78
C THR A 5 28.74 4.05 8.18
N SER A 6 27.97 5.07 8.56
CA SER A 6 26.55 4.89 8.86
C SER A 6 25.87 4.36 7.60
N SER A 7 25.53 3.08 7.55
CA SER A 7 24.80 2.53 6.41
C SER A 7 23.43 3.21 6.37
N LYS A 8 22.98 3.57 5.16
CA LYS A 8 21.65 4.15 4.99
C LYS A 8 20.60 3.15 5.49
N PRO A 9 19.61 3.55 6.30
CA PRO A 9 18.50 2.67 6.65
C PRO A 9 17.77 2.26 5.37
N HIS A 10 17.38 0.99 5.29
CA HIS A 10 16.68 0.45 4.10
C HIS A 10 15.22 0.25 4.41
N VAL A 11 14.32 0.87 3.65
CA VAL A 11 12.88 0.69 3.79
C VAL A 11 12.33 -0.12 2.62
N VAL A 12 11.36 -0.97 2.90
CA VAL A 12 10.65 -1.72 1.87
C VAL A 12 9.24 -1.16 1.73
N LEU A 13 8.84 -0.89 0.49
CA LEU A 13 7.50 -0.43 0.15
C LEU A 13 6.78 -1.54 -0.59
N LEU A 14 5.47 -1.65 -0.42
CA LEU A 14 4.61 -2.57 -1.16
C LEU A 14 3.48 -1.78 -1.85
N ALA A 15 3.46 -1.83 -3.18
CA ALA A 15 2.36 -1.32 -3.99
C ALA A 15 1.38 -2.43 -4.33
N SER A 16 0.10 -2.24 -3.98
CA SER A 16 -1.00 -3.05 -4.46
C SER A 16 -1.28 -2.78 -5.94
N ILE A 17 -2.13 -3.62 -6.53
CA ILE A 17 -2.55 -3.50 -7.93
C ILE A 17 -3.24 -2.15 -8.19
N GLY A 18 -2.94 -1.57 -9.36
CA GLY A 18 -3.62 -0.38 -9.88
C GLY A 18 -2.72 0.86 -9.87
N MET A 19 -2.81 1.66 -10.93
CA MET A 19 -1.97 2.87 -11.10
C MET A 19 -2.16 3.90 -9.98
N GLY A 20 -3.36 3.96 -9.38
CA GLY A 20 -3.65 4.83 -8.24
C GLY A 20 -2.89 4.46 -6.95
N HIS A 21 -2.34 3.25 -6.86
CA HIS A 21 -1.49 2.80 -5.77
C HIS A 21 -0.01 2.84 -6.17
N LEU A 22 0.29 2.35 -7.37
CA LEU A 22 1.65 2.28 -7.89
C LEU A 22 2.31 3.66 -7.97
N ILE A 23 1.68 4.64 -8.62
CA ILE A 23 2.30 5.96 -8.84
C ILE A 23 2.63 6.64 -7.50
N PRO A 24 1.69 6.74 -6.52
CA PRO A 24 2.01 7.34 -5.22
C PRO A 24 3.10 6.60 -4.44
N ILE A 25 3.16 5.26 -4.50
CA ILE A 25 4.21 4.48 -3.84
C ILE A 25 5.58 4.70 -4.49
N LEU A 26 5.65 4.74 -5.82
CA LEU A 26 6.87 5.08 -6.55
C LEU A 26 7.37 6.47 -6.16
N GLU A 27 6.47 7.46 -6.12
CA GLU A 27 6.82 8.83 -5.72
C GLU A 27 7.27 8.92 -4.26
N LEU A 28 6.60 8.21 -3.35
CA LEU A 28 7.03 8.12 -1.95
C LEU A 28 8.43 7.52 -1.84
N GLY A 29 8.70 6.43 -2.55
CA GLY A 29 10.03 5.79 -2.59
C GLY A 29 11.11 6.76 -3.09
N LYS A 30 10.85 7.47 -4.20
CA LYS A 30 11.76 8.50 -4.72
C LYS A 30 12.08 9.55 -3.65
N ARG A 31 11.07 10.09 -2.97
CA ARG A 31 11.27 11.11 -1.93
C ARG A 31 12.03 10.60 -0.72
N LEU A 32 11.78 9.36 -0.29
CA LEU A 32 12.53 8.73 0.81
C LEU A 32 14.01 8.57 0.43
N SER A 33 14.29 8.19 -0.82
CA SER A 33 15.65 8.06 -1.36
C SER A 33 16.35 9.42 -1.45
N THR A 34 15.71 10.41 -2.09
CA THR A 34 16.36 11.69 -2.44
C THR A 34 16.41 12.69 -1.29
N HIS A 35 15.36 12.79 -0.47
CA HIS A 35 15.25 13.82 0.58
C HIS A 35 15.56 13.31 1.99
N HIS A 36 15.44 12.00 2.21
CA HIS A 36 15.59 11.40 3.54
C HIS A 36 16.72 10.37 3.63
N ASN A 37 17.47 10.16 2.55
CA ASN A 37 18.67 9.33 2.50
C ASN A 37 18.44 7.87 2.93
N PHE A 38 17.28 7.32 2.58
CA PHE A 38 16.98 5.89 2.71
C PHE A 38 17.46 5.12 1.48
N ASN A 39 17.85 3.87 1.67
CA ASN A 39 17.78 2.90 0.57
C ASN A 39 16.33 2.39 0.47
N VAL A 40 15.83 2.18 -0.74
CA VAL A 40 14.42 1.85 -0.96
C VAL A 40 14.32 0.68 -1.93
N THR A 41 13.61 -0.37 -1.50
CA THR A 41 13.13 -1.43 -2.41
C THR A 41 11.60 -1.37 -2.45
N ILE A 42 11.04 -1.36 -3.65
CA ILE A 42 9.60 -1.30 -3.89
C ILE A 42 9.16 -2.63 -4.48
N PHE A 43 8.39 -3.39 -3.71
CA PHE A 43 7.69 -4.57 -4.19
C PHE A 43 6.40 -4.15 -4.88
N VAL A 44 6.22 -4.58 -6.12
CA VAL A 44 5.04 -4.28 -6.93
C VAL A 44 4.27 -5.57 -7.14
N VAL A 45 3.00 -5.58 -6.76
CA VAL A 45 2.11 -6.71 -7.09
C VAL A 45 1.74 -6.58 -8.56
N ALA A 46 2.31 -7.45 -9.40
CA ALA A 46 2.07 -7.44 -10.83
C ALA A 46 0.59 -7.75 -11.13
N SER A 47 -0.10 -6.81 -11.75
CA SER A 47 -1.36 -7.09 -12.46
C SER A 47 -1.00 -7.58 -13.88
N GLN A 48 -1.93 -8.20 -14.60
CA GLN A 48 -1.72 -8.47 -16.04
C GLN A 48 -1.49 -7.13 -16.75
N SER A 49 -0.22 -6.74 -16.89
CA SER A 49 0.17 -5.33 -16.94
C SER A 49 -0.34 -4.64 -18.19
N SER A 50 -1.13 -3.58 -18.01
CA SER A 50 -1.44 -2.68 -19.12
C SER A 50 -0.16 -2.03 -19.65
N ALA A 51 -0.14 -1.64 -20.94
CA ALA A 51 1.03 -0.98 -21.52
C ALA A 51 1.44 0.30 -20.74
N ALA A 52 0.48 1.00 -20.13
CA ALA A 52 0.74 2.18 -19.31
C ALA A 52 1.47 1.83 -18.01
N GLU A 53 1.05 0.77 -17.32
CA GLU A 53 1.69 0.28 -16.10
C GLU A 53 3.15 -0.13 -16.36
N SER A 54 3.39 -0.89 -17.44
CA SER A 54 4.74 -1.30 -17.83
C SER A 54 5.64 -0.10 -18.17
N GLN A 55 5.11 0.93 -18.84
CA GLN A 55 5.86 2.16 -19.13
C GLN A 55 6.24 2.91 -17.85
N ILE A 56 5.32 3.01 -16.88
CA ILE A 56 5.59 3.66 -15.59
C ILE A 56 6.69 2.90 -14.83
N LEU A 57 6.59 1.57 -14.74
CA LEU A 57 7.59 0.73 -14.08
C LEU A 57 8.95 0.84 -14.78
N HIS A 58 8.99 0.75 -16.10
CA HIS A 58 10.22 0.88 -16.87
C HIS A 58 10.89 2.25 -16.65
N SER A 59 10.10 3.33 -16.66
CA SER A 59 10.60 4.67 -16.36
C SER A 59 11.20 4.74 -14.96
N ALA A 60 10.48 4.23 -13.95
CA ALA A 60 10.94 4.25 -12.57
C ALA A 60 12.20 3.40 -12.34
N MET A 61 12.32 2.24 -13.01
CA MET A 61 13.53 1.41 -12.99
C MET A 61 14.72 2.11 -13.67
N THR A 62 14.47 2.85 -14.76
CA THR A 62 15.51 3.59 -15.48
C THR A 62 16.08 4.75 -14.65
N GLU A 63 15.25 5.41 -13.83
CA GLU A 63 15.71 6.45 -12.91
C GLU A 63 16.69 5.93 -11.84
N ASN A 64 16.65 4.62 -11.53
CA ASN A 64 17.56 3.93 -10.62
C ASN A 64 17.69 4.58 -9.23
N LEU A 65 16.63 5.26 -8.77
CA LEU A 65 16.54 5.88 -7.44
C LEU A 65 16.11 4.89 -6.35
N CYS A 66 15.40 3.84 -6.75
CA CYS A 66 14.88 2.76 -5.92
C CYS A 66 15.08 1.43 -6.65
N GLU A 67 15.27 0.35 -5.91
CA GLU A 67 15.16 -1.00 -6.45
C GLU A 67 13.68 -1.35 -6.59
N ILE A 68 13.27 -1.89 -7.75
CA ILE A 68 11.89 -2.28 -8.00
C ILE A 68 11.85 -3.78 -8.28
N VAL A 69 11.02 -4.50 -7.53
CA VAL A 69 10.89 -5.95 -7.62
C VAL A 69 9.43 -6.29 -7.84
N GLU A 70 9.14 -6.90 -8.99
CA GLU A 70 7.80 -7.41 -9.29
C GLU A 70 7.57 -8.74 -8.57
N LEU A 71 6.48 -8.82 -7.80
CA LEU A 71 6.04 -10.05 -7.17
C LEU A 71 5.27 -10.91 -8.19
N PRO A 72 5.35 -12.26 -8.10
CA PRO A 72 4.67 -13.15 -9.02
C PRO A 72 3.15 -12.93 -9.01
N PRO A 73 2.48 -13.04 -10.15
CA PRO A 73 1.04 -12.82 -10.26
C PRO A 73 0.25 -13.88 -9.49
N VAL A 74 -0.88 -13.48 -8.92
CA VAL A 74 -1.85 -14.40 -8.29
C VAL A 74 -2.97 -14.67 -9.29
N HIS A 75 -3.17 -15.93 -9.66
CA HIS A 75 -4.24 -16.36 -10.56
C HIS A 75 -5.55 -16.59 -9.77
N ASP A 76 -6.49 -15.63 -9.77
CA ASP A 76 -7.97 -15.82 -9.77
C ASP A 76 -8.76 -14.50 -9.57
N ALA A 77 -10.03 -14.49 -9.97
CA ALA A 77 -10.86 -13.36 -10.47
C ALA A 77 -11.58 -12.38 -9.49
N ALA A 78 -12.06 -11.25 -10.08
CA ALA A 78 -12.97 -10.14 -9.66
C ALA A 78 -12.39 -8.88 -8.95
N VAL A 79 -12.41 -7.73 -9.65
CA VAL A 79 -11.54 -6.52 -9.55
C VAL A 79 -11.24 -5.91 -8.17
N PHE A 80 -12.19 -5.86 -7.21
CA PHE A 80 -11.98 -5.17 -5.93
C PHE A 80 -11.78 -6.13 -4.75
N THR A 81 -12.68 -7.10 -4.57
CA THR A 81 -12.46 -8.27 -3.71
C THR A 81 -11.17 -8.99 -4.08
N GLN A 82 -10.77 -8.93 -5.37
CA GLN A 82 -9.46 -9.35 -5.84
C GLN A 82 -8.33 -8.68 -5.10
N ILE A 83 -8.34 -7.36 -4.91
CA ILE A 83 -7.13 -6.70 -4.40
C ILE A 83 -6.83 -7.23 -3.01
N CYS A 84 -7.81 -7.25 -2.09
CA CYS A 84 -7.59 -7.82 -0.75
C CYS A 84 -7.23 -9.32 -0.80
N VAL A 85 -7.87 -10.13 -1.67
CA VAL A 85 -7.56 -11.55 -1.83
C VAL A 85 -6.13 -11.76 -2.38
N ILE A 86 -5.74 -10.98 -3.38
CA ILE A 86 -4.41 -10.98 -3.99
C ILE A 86 -3.38 -10.53 -2.95
N MET A 87 -3.63 -9.44 -2.22
CA MET A 87 -2.74 -8.95 -1.17
C MET A 87 -2.55 -9.99 -0.05
N ARG A 88 -3.58 -10.79 0.24
CA ARG A 88 -3.47 -11.95 1.15
C ARG A 88 -2.65 -13.08 0.52
N ALA A 89 -2.86 -13.36 -0.75
CA ALA A 89 -2.19 -14.43 -1.49
C ALA A 89 -0.71 -14.14 -1.80
N ILE A 90 -0.30 -12.87 -1.92
CA ILE A 90 1.11 -12.50 -2.14
C ILE A 90 1.97 -12.61 -0.89
N LYS A 91 1.39 -12.82 0.30
CA LYS A 91 2.15 -12.92 1.56
C LYS A 91 3.37 -13.86 1.49
N PRO A 92 3.25 -15.11 0.97
CA PRO A 92 4.40 -15.99 0.86
C PRO A 92 5.47 -15.46 -0.09
N ALA A 93 5.08 -14.84 -1.21
CA ALA A 93 6.01 -14.25 -2.16
C ALA A 93 6.73 -13.03 -1.56
N LEU A 94 6.00 -12.15 -0.88
CA LEU A 94 6.57 -11.00 -0.16
C LEU A 94 7.54 -11.45 0.93
N ARG A 95 7.16 -12.45 1.74
CA ARG A 95 8.04 -13.05 2.75
C ARG A 95 9.32 -13.58 2.12
N SER A 96 9.20 -14.35 1.04
CA SER A 96 10.37 -14.90 0.33
C SER A 96 11.27 -13.79 -0.23
N ALA A 97 10.68 -12.74 -0.78
CA ALA A 97 11.41 -11.62 -1.35
C ALA A 97 12.17 -10.83 -0.27
N ILE A 98 11.53 -10.55 0.87
CA ILE A 98 12.17 -9.89 2.03
C ILE A 98 13.30 -10.77 2.59
N SER A 99 13.09 -12.08 2.75
CA SER A 99 14.13 -13.02 3.21
C SER A 99 15.32 -13.10 2.27
N GLY A 100 15.13 -12.81 0.98
CA GLY A 100 16.18 -12.81 -0.04
C GLY A 100 17.06 -11.55 -0.04
N LEU A 101 16.67 -10.51 0.71
CA LEU A 101 17.45 -9.28 0.81
C LEU A 101 18.73 -9.54 1.61
N SER A 102 19.82 -8.90 1.20
CA SER A 102 21.13 -8.99 1.88
C SER A 102 21.22 -8.17 3.18
N PHE A 103 20.11 -7.51 3.55
CA PHE A 103 20.01 -6.59 4.68
C PHE A 103 18.66 -6.79 5.37
N ARG A 104 18.57 -6.36 6.65
CA ARG A 104 17.31 -6.32 7.39
C ARG A 104 16.62 -4.97 7.13
N PRO A 105 15.41 -4.93 6.56
CA PRO A 105 14.68 -3.68 6.40
C PRO A 105 14.37 -3.01 7.74
N ALA A 106 14.43 -1.68 7.75
CA ALA A 106 14.13 -0.82 8.89
C ALA A 106 12.62 -0.59 9.08
N ALA A 107 11.82 -0.74 8.01
CA ALA A 107 10.36 -0.68 8.06
C ALA A 107 9.73 -1.27 6.78
N LEU A 108 8.51 -1.77 6.92
CA LEU A 108 7.59 -2.03 5.81
C LEU A 108 6.57 -0.90 5.72
N ILE A 109 6.42 -0.31 4.54
CA ILE A 109 5.37 0.66 4.23
C ILE A 109 4.46 0.03 3.17
N VAL A 110 3.18 -0.08 3.48
CA VAL A 110 2.17 -0.60 2.56
C VAL A 110 1.18 0.50 2.18
N ASP A 111 0.43 0.33 1.10
CA ASP A 111 -0.75 1.15 0.86
C ASP A 111 -2.01 0.67 1.62
N LEU A 112 -3.15 1.31 1.37
CA LEU A 112 -4.47 0.97 1.92
C LEU A 112 -4.78 -0.54 1.90
N PHE A 113 -4.50 -1.22 0.79
CA PHE A 113 -4.84 -2.64 0.62
C PHE A 113 -3.77 -3.59 1.14
N GLY A 114 -2.54 -3.11 1.33
CA GLY A 114 -1.46 -3.94 1.86
C GLY A 114 -1.56 -4.25 3.36
N SER A 115 -2.60 -3.79 4.05
CA SER A 115 -2.93 -4.19 5.42
C SER A 115 -2.92 -5.72 5.60
N GLU A 116 -3.41 -6.47 4.60
CA GLU A 116 -3.40 -7.93 4.57
C GLU A 116 -1.99 -8.54 4.58
N ALA A 117 -0.99 -7.81 4.09
CA ALA A 117 0.41 -8.23 4.00
C ALA A 117 1.27 -7.72 5.17
N MET A 118 0.75 -6.83 6.01
CA MET A 118 1.47 -6.25 7.16
C MET A 118 1.90 -7.29 8.20
N MET A 119 1.23 -8.44 8.29
CA MET A 119 1.65 -9.52 9.18
C MET A 119 3.05 -10.06 8.85
N VAL A 120 3.48 -9.94 7.59
CA VAL A 120 4.83 -10.35 7.19
C VAL A 120 5.88 -9.53 7.95
N ALA A 121 5.61 -8.25 8.23
CA ALA A 121 6.54 -7.41 8.98
C ALA A 121 6.81 -7.92 10.41
N ASP A 122 5.81 -8.53 11.06
CA ASP A 122 5.95 -9.06 12.42
C ASP A 122 6.95 -10.23 12.46
N GLU A 123 6.97 -11.04 11.40
CA GLU A 123 7.88 -12.20 11.28
C GLU A 123 9.36 -11.79 11.19
N PHE A 124 9.63 -10.56 10.74
CA PHE A 124 10.97 -9.97 10.68
C PHE A 124 11.21 -8.94 11.78
N GLU A 125 10.27 -8.81 12.73
CA GLU A 125 10.28 -7.82 13.80
C GLU A 125 10.56 -6.40 13.26
N MET A 126 9.89 -6.02 12.17
CA MET A 126 10.06 -4.69 11.57
C MET A 126 8.86 -3.78 11.87
N PRO A 127 9.08 -2.49 12.11
CA PRO A 127 8.02 -1.49 12.10
C PRO A 127 7.22 -1.53 10.80
N LYS A 128 5.91 -1.29 10.90
CA LYS A 128 4.97 -1.36 9.78
C LYS A 128 4.09 -0.11 9.73
N TYR A 129 3.97 0.48 8.54
CA TYR A 129 3.26 1.73 8.30
C TYR A 129 2.31 1.58 7.12
N VAL A 130 1.21 2.32 7.15
CA VAL A 130 0.29 2.47 6.02
C VAL A 130 0.45 3.85 5.43
N PHE A 131 0.83 3.94 4.17
CA PHE A 131 0.69 5.13 3.36
C PHE A 131 -0.69 5.12 2.71
N PHE A 132 -1.54 6.07 3.07
CA PHE A 132 -2.91 6.14 2.56
C PHE A 132 -2.97 7.15 1.40
N PRO A 133 -3.03 6.71 0.12
CA PRO A 133 -2.90 7.60 -1.04
C PRO A 133 -4.21 8.35 -1.36
N SER A 134 -4.91 8.83 -0.32
CA SER A 134 -6.15 9.59 -0.43
C SER A 134 -6.23 10.63 0.70
N ASN A 135 -7.31 11.40 0.75
CA ASN A 135 -7.46 12.49 1.71
C ASN A 135 -7.82 12.00 3.13
N ALA A 136 -7.66 12.88 4.11
CA ALA A 136 -7.93 12.59 5.52
C ALA A 136 -9.41 12.28 5.82
N TRP A 137 -10.33 12.83 5.03
CA TRP A 137 -11.76 12.55 5.20
C TRP A 137 -12.08 11.11 4.82
N PHE A 138 -11.53 10.62 3.70
CA PHE A 138 -11.67 9.24 3.28
C PHE A 138 -11.01 8.27 4.27
N LEU A 139 -9.84 8.62 4.81
CA LEU A 139 -9.22 7.84 5.88
C LEU A 139 -10.12 7.75 7.13
N ALA A 140 -10.71 8.87 7.55
CA ALA A 140 -11.62 8.90 8.69
C ALA A 140 -12.87 8.04 8.44
N LEU A 141 -13.42 8.10 7.22
CA LEU A 141 -14.50 7.21 6.79
C LEU A 141 -14.06 5.74 6.89
N THR A 142 -12.93 5.37 6.28
CA THR A 142 -12.42 3.98 6.29
C THR A 142 -12.27 3.42 7.71
N ILE A 143 -11.72 4.22 8.64
CA ILE A 143 -11.57 3.82 10.04
C ILE A 143 -12.93 3.65 10.74
N TYR A 144 -13.92 4.47 10.37
CA TYR A 144 -15.22 4.52 11.04
C TYR A 144 -16.29 3.58 10.42
N ILE A 145 -16.05 3.03 9.22
CA ILE A 145 -16.94 2.08 8.54
C ILE A 145 -17.43 0.94 9.46
N PRO A 146 -16.60 0.26 10.27
CA PRO A 146 -17.07 -0.82 11.14
C PRO A 146 -18.05 -0.38 12.23
N THR A 147 -18.07 0.92 12.55
CA THR A 147 -19.08 1.49 13.46
C THR A 147 -20.35 1.82 12.69
N LEU A 148 -20.22 2.43 11.51
CA LEU A 148 -21.36 2.73 10.62
C LEU A 148 -22.15 1.46 10.28
N ASP A 149 -21.48 0.35 10.00
CA ASP A 149 -22.07 -0.96 9.71
C ASP A 149 -22.99 -1.49 10.81
N LYS A 150 -22.73 -1.10 12.07
CA LYS A 150 -23.55 -1.52 13.22
C LYS A 150 -24.71 -0.59 13.52
N VAL A 151 -24.56 0.70 13.19
CA VAL A 151 -25.50 1.75 13.63
C VAL A 151 -26.43 2.22 12.51
N VAL A 152 -26.01 2.10 11.25
CA VAL A 152 -26.83 2.39 10.08
C VAL A 152 -27.69 1.17 9.78
N GLN A 153 -28.97 1.38 9.56
CA GLN A 153 -29.92 0.32 9.20
C GLN A 153 -30.25 0.43 7.71
N GLY A 154 -30.14 -0.69 6.99
CA GLY A 154 -30.30 -0.73 5.53
C GLY A 154 -29.05 -0.27 4.77
N GLU A 155 -29.20 -0.07 3.46
CA GLU A 155 -28.09 0.31 2.58
C GLU A 155 -27.62 1.76 2.82
N TYR A 156 -26.33 2.01 2.69
CA TYR A 156 -25.76 3.36 2.84
C TYR A 156 -26.28 4.34 1.78
N VAL A 157 -26.52 3.84 0.55
CA VAL A 157 -27.01 4.64 -0.58
C VAL A 157 -28.46 5.10 -0.42
N ASP A 158 -29.23 4.41 0.42
CA ASP A 158 -30.64 4.74 0.70
C ASP A 158 -30.80 5.73 1.87
N GLN A 159 -29.70 6.06 2.55
CA GLN A 159 -29.74 6.96 3.71
C GLN A 159 -30.05 8.39 3.27
N LYS A 160 -31.11 8.96 3.86
CA LYS A 160 -31.52 10.36 3.61
C LYS A 160 -30.74 11.36 4.46
N GLU A 161 -30.21 10.92 5.59
CA GLU A 161 -29.35 11.74 6.43
C GLU A 161 -27.88 11.58 6.01
N PRO A 162 -27.08 12.67 6.04
CA PRO A 162 -25.65 12.58 5.82
C PRO A 162 -24.96 11.61 6.78
N LEU A 163 -23.96 10.88 6.29
CA LEU A 163 -23.09 10.06 7.13
C LEU A 163 -22.32 10.95 8.10
N LYS A 164 -22.45 10.66 9.40
CA LYS A 164 -21.82 11.42 10.48
C LYS A 164 -20.59 10.68 10.97
N ILE A 165 -19.41 11.16 10.56
CA ILE A 165 -18.11 10.68 11.06
C ILE A 165 -17.65 11.67 12.15
N PRO A 166 -17.32 11.20 13.37
CA PRO A 166 -16.89 12.08 14.46
C PRO A 166 -15.71 12.98 14.06
N GLY A 167 -15.88 14.29 14.21
CA GLY A 167 -14.83 15.27 13.89
C GLY A 167 -14.68 15.61 12.39
N CYS A 168 -15.50 15.03 11.51
CA CYS A 168 -15.46 15.31 10.08
C CYS A 168 -16.73 16.01 9.58
N LYS A 169 -16.63 16.63 8.41
CA LYS A 169 -17.80 17.16 7.70
C LYS A 169 -18.71 15.99 7.32
N ALA A 170 -20.01 16.11 7.58
CA ALA A 170 -20.99 15.11 7.17
C ALA A 170 -21.23 15.15 5.65
N SER A 171 -21.47 14.00 5.02
CA SER A 171 -21.70 13.90 3.57
C SER A 171 -22.79 12.90 3.20
N THR A 172 -23.59 13.23 2.18
CA THR A 172 -24.60 12.36 1.55
C THR A 172 -24.15 11.83 0.19
N GLU A 173 -23.14 12.44 -0.41
CA GLU A 173 -22.71 12.18 -1.80
C GLU A 173 -21.47 11.29 -1.87
N ASP A 174 -20.76 11.13 -0.74
CA ASP A 174 -19.48 10.44 -0.67
C ASP A 174 -19.61 9.02 -0.07
N VAL A 175 -20.70 8.31 -0.40
CA VAL A 175 -20.82 6.89 -0.08
C VAL A 175 -19.89 6.14 -1.01
N VAL A 176 -18.93 5.41 -0.45
CA VAL A 176 -18.06 4.55 -1.25
C VAL A 176 -18.93 3.48 -1.91
N ASP A 177 -18.73 3.22 -3.20
CA ASP A 177 -19.47 2.18 -3.92
C ASP A 177 -19.46 0.88 -3.10
N PRO A 178 -20.61 0.20 -2.95
CA PRO A 178 -20.72 -1.01 -2.14
C PRO A 178 -19.72 -2.07 -2.62
N TRP A 179 -19.02 -2.65 -1.64
CA TRP A 179 -17.87 -3.56 -1.77
C TRP A 179 -18.26 -4.99 -2.15
#